data_AF-A0A8T3PBB0-F1
#
_entry.id   AF-A0A8T3PBB0-F1
#
_cell.length_a   1.000
_cell.length_b   1.000
_cell.length_c   1.000
_cell.angle_alpha   90.00
_cell.angle_beta   90.00
_cell.angle_gamma   90.00
#
_symmetry.space_group_name_H-M   'P 1'
#
loop_
_entity.id
_entity.type
_entity.pdbx_description
1 polymer ?
#
loop_
_entity_poly.entity_id
_entity_poly.type
_entity_poly.pdbx_seq_one_letter_code
_entity_poly.pdbx_strand_id
1 'polypeptide(L)'
;MTTLYSATGRAPIEEFTPALVPVLQQQAAACESIQEIINIAATAEAFAVTALGGAIESANAGTLALNEEQIQTLVAARAAEQAHYDFLTGAGAEPLTLTFTIPDPAILTDVPTFLLTTIGLEEAFIAAYIAAAQVFVQLGNPDLAQVALQIGAVEAEHRAGLRFYAIQAGVLAGTPNDVAFERALFTTVGEAAVALQELGFIGGTGTEVTYPGPGEIDTSGVEHLQP
;
A
#
# COMPACT_ATOMS: atom_id res chain seq x y z
N MET A 1 -21.61 9.36 -55.62
CA MET A 1 -20.58 9.12 -54.59
C MET A 1 -20.94 9.96 -53.39
N THR A 2 -21.03 9.31 -52.25
CA THR A 2 -21.77 9.71 -51.06
C THR A 2 -20.99 10.70 -50.20
N THR A 3 -21.65 11.80 -49.84
CA THR A 3 -21.24 12.71 -48.76
C THR A 3 -21.51 12.02 -47.42
N LEU A 4 -20.50 11.88 -46.56
CA LEU A 4 -20.68 11.50 -45.16
C LEU A 4 -20.36 12.70 -44.26
N TYR A 5 -21.38 13.15 -43.54
CA TYR A 5 -21.27 14.05 -42.41
C TYR A 5 -20.55 13.35 -41.25
N SER A 6 -19.52 13.99 -40.68
CA SER A 6 -18.99 13.64 -39.36
C SER A 6 -19.79 14.37 -38.30
N ALA A 7 -20.60 13.61 -37.56
CA ALA A 7 -21.35 14.06 -36.40
C ALA A 7 -20.58 13.70 -35.13
N THR A 8 -19.63 14.54 -34.72
CA THR A 8 -19.17 14.63 -33.32
C THR A 8 -18.56 16.00 -33.09
N GLY A 9 -19.24 16.85 -32.32
CA GLY A 9 -18.68 18.11 -31.82
C GLY A 9 -17.62 17.84 -30.75
N ARG A 10 -16.38 17.58 -31.17
CA ARG A 10 -15.20 17.60 -30.28
C ARG A 10 -14.42 18.88 -30.56
N ALA A 11 -14.15 19.64 -29.51
CA ALA A 11 -13.22 20.77 -29.56
C ALA A 11 -11.83 20.28 -29.99
N PRO A 12 -11.04 21.12 -30.69
CA PRO A 12 -9.67 20.77 -31.06
C PRO A 12 -8.82 20.52 -29.82
N ILE A 13 -7.92 19.54 -29.92
CA ILE A 13 -6.92 19.21 -28.91
C ILE A 13 -5.95 20.39 -28.87
N GLU A 14 -5.91 21.12 -27.75
CA GLU A 14 -4.95 22.21 -27.57
C GLU A 14 -3.51 21.65 -27.63
N GLU A 15 -2.66 22.34 -28.39
CA GLU A 15 -1.25 22.04 -28.53
C GLU A 15 -0.54 22.07 -27.17
N PHE A 16 0.12 20.97 -26.81
CA PHE A 16 1.06 20.92 -25.69
C PHE A 16 2.18 21.94 -25.92
N THR A 17 2.18 23.02 -25.15
CA THR A 17 3.24 24.01 -25.19
C THR A 17 4.49 23.52 -24.42
N PRO A 18 5.71 23.85 -24.89
CA PRO A 18 6.98 23.36 -24.32
C PRO A 18 7.35 23.96 -22.95
N ALA A 19 6.39 24.55 -22.24
CA ALA A 19 6.57 25.15 -20.91
C ALA A 19 6.64 24.11 -19.77
N LEU A 20 6.49 22.82 -20.06
CA LEU A 20 6.61 21.73 -19.08
C LEU A 20 8.05 21.37 -18.73
N VAL A 21 9.04 21.73 -19.58
CA VAL A 21 10.44 21.33 -19.37
C VAL A 21 11.10 21.95 -18.13
N PRO A 22 10.89 23.25 -17.80
CA PRO A 22 11.48 23.84 -16.59
C PRO A 22 10.80 23.37 -15.29
N VAL A 23 9.51 22.98 -15.36
CA VAL A 23 8.76 22.41 -14.22
C VAL A 23 9.29 21.00 -13.89
N LEU A 24 9.64 20.22 -14.92
CA LEU A 24 10.32 18.93 -14.76
C LEU A 24 11.75 19.06 -14.19
N GLN A 25 12.41 20.21 -14.38
CA GLN A 25 13.76 20.47 -13.85
C GLN A 25 13.77 21.06 -12.43
N GLN A 26 12.67 21.68 -11.98
CA GLN A 26 12.57 22.26 -10.64
C GLN A 26 12.05 21.26 -9.60
N GLN A 27 11.52 20.11 -10.03
CA GLN A 27 11.24 18.92 -9.22
C GLN A 27 12.46 18.01 -9.02
N ALA A 28 13.68 18.53 -9.19
CA ALA A 28 14.85 18.01 -8.49
C ALA A 28 14.78 18.33 -6.97
N ALA A 29 13.60 18.15 -6.36
CA ALA A 29 13.47 17.98 -4.92
C ALA A 29 14.41 16.82 -4.58
N ALA A 30 15.29 17.03 -3.60
CA ALA A 30 16.39 16.12 -3.26
C ALA A 30 15.97 14.65 -3.43
N CYS A 31 16.47 13.98 -4.47
CA CYS A 31 16.09 12.61 -4.76
C CYS A 31 16.40 11.75 -3.52
N GLU A 32 15.38 11.10 -2.97
CA GLU A 32 15.59 10.07 -1.96
C GLU A 32 16.59 9.05 -2.50
N SER A 33 17.57 8.68 -1.68
CA SER A 33 18.47 7.60 -2.02
C SER A 33 17.71 6.27 -2.05
N ILE A 34 18.23 5.31 -2.81
CA ILE A 34 17.70 3.93 -2.81
C ILE A 34 17.61 3.38 -1.38
N GLN A 35 18.62 3.66 -0.55
CA GLN A 35 18.65 3.19 0.83
C GLN A 35 17.52 3.79 1.67
N GLU A 36 17.26 5.10 1.55
CA GLU A 36 16.15 5.74 2.26
C GLU A 36 14.81 5.12 1.84
N ILE A 37 14.62 4.90 0.53
CA ILE A 37 13.40 4.28 0.00
C ILE A 37 13.19 2.87 0.56
N ILE A 38 14.20 2.00 0.48
CA ILE A 38 14.04 0.60 0.93
C ILE A 38 13.94 0.49 2.46
N ASN A 39 14.57 1.40 3.21
CA ASN A 39 14.43 1.47 4.67
C ASN A 39 13.00 1.86 5.07
N ILE A 40 12.41 2.83 4.37
CA ILE A 40 11.02 3.23 4.60
C ILE A 40 10.06 2.10 4.20
N ALA A 41 10.25 1.51 3.01
CA ALA A 41 9.43 0.39 2.55
C ALA A 41 9.49 -0.78 3.56
N ALA A 42 10.68 -1.20 4.01
CA ALA A 42 10.81 -2.26 5.00
C ALA A 42 10.17 -1.90 6.36
N THR A 43 10.09 -0.62 6.71
CA THR A 43 9.34 -0.16 7.90
C THR A 43 7.83 -0.33 7.70
N ALA A 44 7.33 0.01 6.52
CA ALA A 44 5.92 -0.17 6.17
C ALA A 44 5.51 -1.65 6.11
N GLU A 45 6.34 -2.52 5.51
CA GLU A 45 6.08 -3.96 5.48
C GLU A 45 6.07 -4.57 6.88
N ALA A 46 7.05 -4.20 7.73
CA ALA A 46 7.05 -4.63 9.12
C ALA A 46 5.80 -4.15 9.88
N PHE A 47 5.32 -2.95 9.61
CA PHE A 47 4.06 -2.46 10.17
C PHE A 47 2.87 -3.30 9.71
N ALA A 48 2.77 -3.58 8.40
CA ALA A 48 1.69 -4.37 7.83
C ALA A 48 1.64 -5.79 8.42
N VAL A 49 2.79 -6.47 8.50
CA VAL A 49 2.91 -7.79 9.18
C VAL A 49 2.41 -7.73 10.62
N THR A 50 2.79 -6.69 11.35
CA THR A 50 2.43 -6.51 12.77
C THR A 50 0.94 -6.22 12.95
N ALA A 51 0.39 -5.32 12.15
CA ALA A 51 -1.01 -4.93 12.20
C ALA A 51 -1.94 -6.09 11.83
N LEU A 52 -1.60 -6.84 10.78
CA LEU A 52 -2.35 -8.04 10.38
C LEU A 52 -2.28 -9.12 11.45
N GLY A 53 -1.14 -9.30 12.12
CA GLY A 53 -1.04 -10.21 13.28
C GLY A 53 -2.05 -9.88 14.38
N GLY A 54 -2.15 -8.59 14.75
CA GLY A 54 -3.14 -8.12 15.72
C GLY A 54 -4.58 -8.34 15.27
N ALA A 55 -4.90 -8.06 13.99
CA ALA A 55 -6.24 -8.26 13.46
C ALA A 55 -6.64 -9.75 13.44
N ILE A 56 -5.72 -10.64 13.04
CA ILE A 56 -5.92 -12.10 13.06
C ILE A 56 -6.12 -12.61 14.49
N GLU A 57 -5.32 -12.14 15.45
CA GLU A 57 -5.49 -12.50 16.86
C GLU A 57 -6.87 -12.08 17.38
N SER A 58 -7.27 -10.83 17.15
CA SER A 58 -8.60 -10.33 17.51
C SER A 58 -9.74 -11.11 16.85
N ALA A 59 -9.56 -11.49 15.58
CA ALA A 59 -10.57 -12.27 14.88
C ALA A 59 -10.72 -13.68 15.46
N ASN A 60 -9.61 -14.36 15.74
CA ASN A 60 -9.59 -15.68 16.39
C ASN A 60 -10.16 -15.63 17.82
N ALA A 61 -9.99 -14.51 18.52
CA ALA A 61 -10.58 -14.27 19.83
C ALA A 61 -12.08 -13.88 19.77
N GLY A 62 -12.62 -13.63 18.57
CA GLY A 62 -14.00 -13.18 18.35
C GLY A 62 -14.27 -11.73 18.74
N THR A 63 -13.23 -10.92 19.00
CA THR A 63 -13.36 -9.49 19.30
C THR A 63 -13.47 -8.65 18.03
N LEU A 64 -12.87 -9.10 16.93
CA LEU A 64 -13.11 -8.58 15.58
C LEU A 64 -13.96 -9.60 14.81
N ALA A 65 -15.19 -9.25 14.47
CA ALA A 65 -16.17 -10.21 13.93
C ALA A 65 -15.94 -10.55 12.43
N LEU A 66 -14.82 -11.18 12.11
CA LEU A 66 -14.52 -11.73 10.79
C LEU A 66 -14.91 -13.21 10.69
N ASN A 67 -15.29 -13.64 9.49
CA ASN A 67 -15.52 -15.05 9.19
C ASN A 67 -14.22 -15.77 8.80
N GLU A 68 -14.28 -17.10 8.64
CA GLU A 68 -13.12 -17.94 8.34
C GLU A 68 -12.40 -17.55 7.03
N GLU A 69 -13.15 -17.24 5.96
CA GLU A 69 -12.60 -16.81 4.67
C GLU A 69 -11.84 -15.48 4.78
N GLN A 70 -12.40 -14.54 5.54
CA GLN A 70 -11.78 -13.25 5.82
C GLN A 70 -10.49 -13.43 6.63
N ILE A 71 -10.50 -14.28 7.67
CA ILE A 71 -9.30 -14.59 8.46
C ILE A 71 -8.23 -15.23 7.58
N GLN A 72 -8.60 -16.21 6.73
CA GLN A 72 -7.67 -16.86 5.81
C GLN A 72 -7.06 -15.85 4.82
N THR A 73 -7.84 -14.88 4.37
CA THR A 73 -7.34 -13.79 3.51
C THR A 73 -6.31 -12.93 4.24
N LEU A 74 -6.56 -12.57 5.50
CA LEU A 74 -5.59 -11.81 6.30
C LEU A 74 -4.31 -12.60 6.58
N VAL A 75 -4.42 -13.91 6.79
CA VAL A 75 -3.25 -14.80 6.93
C VAL A 75 -2.41 -14.79 5.66
N ALA A 76 -3.03 -14.91 4.50
CA ALA A 76 -2.34 -14.84 3.21
C ALA A 76 -1.69 -13.47 2.97
N ALA A 77 -2.42 -12.37 3.25
CA ALA A 77 -1.87 -11.02 3.16
C ALA A 77 -0.64 -10.86 4.06
N ARG A 78 -0.74 -11.28 5.34
CA ARG A 78 0.38 -11.18 6.29
C ARG A 78 1.62 -11.94 5.81
N ALA A 79 1.43 -13.08 5.15
CA ALA A 79 2.52 -13.84 4.56
C ALA A 79 3.14 -13.14 3.33
N ALA A 80 2.34 -12.46 2.51
CA ALA A 80 2.84 -11.62 1.42
C ALA A 80 3.69 -10.45 1.97
N GLU A 81 3.19 -9.72 2.98
CA GLU A 81 3.95 -8.61 3.58
C GLU A 81 5.25 -9.08 4.24
N GLN A 82 5.24 -10.29 4.82
CA GLN A 82 6.46 -10.88 5.34
C GLN A 82 7.47 -11.17 4.22
N ALA A 83 7.01 -11.67 3.07
CA ALA A 83 7.88 -11.89 1.92
C ALA A 83 8.45 -10.58 1.35
N HIS A 84 7.64 -9.51 1.29
CA HIS A 84 8.09 -8.17 0.91
C HIS A 84 9.18 -7.67 1.88
N TYR A 85 8.92 -7.76 3.19
CA TYR A 85 9.87 -7.41 4.25
C TYR A 85 11.19 -8.20 4.14
N ASP A 86 11.11 -9.52 3.98
CA ASP A 86 12.27 -10.40 3.89
C ASP A 86 13.11 -10.11 2.65
N PHE A 87 12.46 -9.82 1.51
CA PHE A 87 13.16 -9.40 0.31
C PHE A 87 13.91 -8.07 0.53
N LEU A 88 13.23 -7.05 1.06
CA LEU A 88 13.83 -5.73 1.26
C LEU A 88 15.00 -5.78 2.25
N THR A 89 14.83 -6.47 3.38
CA THR A 89 15.90 -6.62 4.38
C THR A 89 17.04 -7.51 3.88
N GLY A 90 16.73 -8.56 3.11
CA GLY A 90 17.72 -9.35 2.37
C GLY A 90 18.53 -8.53 1.36
N ALA A 91 17.92 -7.49 0.78
CA ALA A 91 18.57 -6.52 -0.10
C ALA A 91 19.33 -5.41 0.66
N GLY A 92 19.39 -5.47 2.00
CA GLY A 92 20.14 -4.53 2.85
C GLY A 92 19.31 -3.36 3.39
N ALA A 93 17.97 -3.42 3.32
CA ALA A 93 17.13 -2.46 4.02
C ALA A 93 17.29 -2.58 5.54
N GLU A 94 17.34 -1.45 6.22
CA GLU A 94 17.32 -1.31 7.66
C GLU A 94 16.06 -0.54 8.05
N PRO A 95 15.01 -1.22 8.58
CA PRO A 95 13.79 -0.55 9.02
C PRO A 95 14.08 0.58 10.01
N LEU A 96 13.41 1.71 9.85
CA LEU A 96 13.55 2.89 10.70
C LEU A 96 13.03 2.65 12.12
N THR A 97 12.08 1.74 12.27
CA THR A 97 11.55 1.24 13.54
C THR A 97 10.97 -0.16 13.34
N LEU A 98 10.90 -0.92 14.43
CA LEU A 98 10.14 -2.17 14.53
C LEU A 98 9.04 -2.09 15.61
N THR A 99 8.85 -0.91 16.18
CA THR A 99 7.78 -0.59 17.12
C THR A 99 6.82 0.38 16.45
N PHE A 100 5.55 0.01 16.45
CA PHE A 100 4.44 0.73 15.87
C PHE A 100 3.40 1.03 16.93
N THR A 101 2.40 1.80 16.56
CA THR A 101 1.32 2.22 17.43
C THR A 101 -0.01 1.90 16.76
N ILE A 102 -0.97 1.38 17.52
CA ILE A 102 -2.37 1.27 17.09
C ILE A 102 -3.10 2.51 17.62
N PRO A 103 -3.34 3.54 16.77
CA PRO A 103 -3.84 4.84 17.22
C PRO A 103 -5.30 4.77 17.69
N ASP A 104 -6.10 3.90 17.09
CA ASP A 104 -7.49 3.64 17.49
C ASP A 104 -7.69 2.14 17.78
N PRO A 105 -7.94 1.73 19.03
CA PRO A 105 -8.20 0.33 19.37
C PRO A 105 -9.46 -0.24 18.68
N ALA A 106 -10.35 0.60 18.15
CA ALA A 106 -11.49 0.15 17.36
C ALA A 106 -11.06 -0.57 16.08
N ILE A 107 -9.86 -0.30 15.55
CA ILE A 107 -9.29 -1.04 14.40
C ILE A 107 -9.24 -2.55 14.67
N LEU A 108 -9.10 -2.96 15.93
CA LEU A 108 -8.98 -4.37 16.33
C LEU A 108 -10.29 -4.96 16.88
N THR A 109 -11.39 -4.21 16.86
CA THR A 109 -12.67 -4.64 17.46
C THR A 109 -13.92 -4.29 16.66
N ASP A 110 -13.84 -3.35 15.72
CA ASP A 110 -14.96 -2.89 14.91
C ASP A 110 -14.69 -3.13 13.42
N VAL A 111 -15.52 -3.95 12.78
CA VAL A 111 -15.34 -4.37 11.37
C VAL A 111 -15.35 -3.19 10.39
N PRO A 112 -16.29 -2.22 10.46
CA PRO A 112 -16.22 -1.02 9.63
C PRO A 112 -14.91 -0.23 9.80
N THR A 113 -14.49 -0.01 11.05
CA THR A 113 -13.25 0.73 11.34
C THR A 113 -12.02 -0.01 10.82
N PHE A 114 -11.94 -1.32 11.05
CA PHE A 114 -10.88 -2.18 10.52
C PHE A 114 -10.80 -2.09 8.99
N LEU A 115 -11.92 -2.32 8.29
CA LEU A 115 -11.93 -2.38 6.83
C LEU A 115 -11.59 -1.02 6.20
N LEU A 116 -12.20 0.06 6.67
CA LEU A 116 -11.94 1.40 6.13
C LEU A 116 -10.51 1.87 6.42
N THR A 117 -9.98 1.56 7.60
CA THR A 117 -8.59 1.89 7.95
C THR A 117 -7.63 1.12 7.06
N THR A 118 -7.82 -0.20 6.94
CA THR A 118 -6.91 -1.05 6.14
C THR A 118 -6.97 -0.66 4.66
N ILE A 119 -8.14 -0.41 4.09
CA ILE A 119 -8.27 0.12 2.70
C ILE A 119 -7.48 1.42 2.53
N GLY A 120 -7.54 2.34 3.49
CA GLY A 120 -6.77 3.58 3.44
C GLY A 120 -5.26 3.38 3.54
N LEU A 121 -4.81 2.39 4.32
CA LEU A 121 -3.41 1.99 4.40
C LEU A 121 -2.94 1.39 3.07
N GLU A 122 -3.72 0.49 2.47
CA GLU A 122 -3.40 -0.06 1.14
C GLU A 122 -3.29 1.04 0.07
N GLU A 123 -4.20 2.02 0.07
CA GLU A 123 -4.11 3.16 -0.85
C GLU A 123 -2.82 3.97 -0.67
N ALA A 124 -2.33 4.08 0.57
CA ALA A 124 -1.05 4.73 0.86
C ALA A 124 0.14 3.86 0.42
N PHE A 125 0.10 2.54 0.63
CA PHE A 125 1.17 1.62 0.22
C PHE A 125 1.29 1.52 -1.30
N ILE A 126 0.17 1.38 -2.02
CA ILE A 126 0.13 1.44 -3.49
C ILE A 126 0.78 2.75 -3.98
N ALA A 127 0.38 3.89 -3.40
CA ALA A 127 0.93 5.18 -3.79
C ALA A 127 2.44 5.30 -3.50
N ALA A 128 2.91 4.74 -2.38
CA ALA A 128 4.32 4.71 -2.02
C ALA A 128 5.13 3.87 -3.02
N TYR A 129 4.64 2.70 -3.42
CA TYR A 129 5.31 1.87 -4.43
C TYR A 129 5.29 2.46 -5.84
N ILE A 130 4.26 3.22 -6.21
CA ILE A 130 4.27 4.04 -7.44
C ILE A 130 5.38 5.09 -7.38
N ALA A 131 5.52 5.80 -6.25
CA ALA A 131 6.59 6.78 -6.06
C ALA A 131 7.98 6.12 -6.10
N ALA A 132 8.15 4.99 -5.40
CA ALA A 132 9.38 4.20 -5.40
C ALA A 132 9.79 3.78 -6.82
N ALA A 133 8.86 3.23 -7.60
CA ALA A 133 9.12 2.83 -8.99
C ALA A 133 9.59 4.01 -9.85
N GLN A 134 8.97 5.18 -9.71
CA GLN A 134 9.41 6.38 -10.43
C GLN A 134 10.83 6.81 -10.04
N VAL A 135 11.15 6.86 -8.75
CA VAL A 135 12.48 7.25 -8.27
C VAL A 135 13.54 6.22 -8.69
N PHE A 136 13.25 4.92 -8.60
CA PHE A 136 14.17 3.87 -9.05
C PHE A 136 14.50 3.98 -10.54
N VAL A 137 13.51 4.26 -11.40
CA VAL A 137 13.76 4.53 -12.83
C VAL A 137 14.65 5.77 -13.02
N GLN A 138 14.38 6.86 -12.30
CA GLN A 138 15.17 8.10 -12.40
C GLN A 138 16.63 7.89 -11.96
N LEU A 139 16.86 7.02 -10.98
CA LEU A 139 18.19 6.64 -10.50
C LEU A 139 18.88 5.57 -11.37
N GLY A 140 18.23 5.07 -12.43
CA GLY A 140 18.80 4.06 -13.33
C GLY A 140 18.74 2.63 -12.80
N ASN A 141 17.77 2.30 -11.95
CA ASN A 141 17.59 0.99 -11.32
C ASN A 141 16.25 0.35 -11.77
N PRO A 142 16.14 -0.08 -13.04
CA PRO A 142 14.90 -0.65 -13.56
C PRO A 142 14.47 -1.95 -12.88
N ASP A 143 15.42 -2.75 -12.38
CA ASP A 143 15.11 -4.00 -11.67
C ASP A 143 14.40 -3.73 -10.33
N LEU A 144 14.82 -2.68 -9.60
CA LEU A 144 14.13 -2.24 -8.39
C LEU A 144 12.76 -1.63 -8.72
N ALA A 145 12.64 -0.94 -9.85
CA ALA A 145 11.34 -0.45 -10.32
C ALA A 145 10.38 -1.60 -10.64
N GLN A 146 10.88 -2.70 -11.24
CA GLN A 146 10.08 -3.91 -11.45
C GLN A 146 9.60 -4.50 -10.13
N VAL A 147 10.46 -4.62 -9.13
CA VAL A 147 10.06 -5.13 -7.80
C VAL A 147 9.01 -4.24 -7.15
N ALA A 148 9.21 -2.91 -7.17
CA ALA A 148 8.21 -1.97 -6.66
C ALA A 148 6.85 -2.13 -7.34
N LEU A 149 6.83 -2.41 -8.66
CA LEU A 149 5.60 -2.70 -9.40
C LEU A 149 4.98 -4.06 -9.03
N GLN A 150 5.79 -5.09 -8.77
CA GLN A 150 5.30 -6.39 -8.30
C GLN A 150 4.62 -6.25 -6.94
N ILE A 151 5.27 -5.58 -5.98
CA ILE A 151 4.69 -5.35 -4.65
C ILE A 151 3.44 -4.48 -4.74
N GLY A 152 3.51 -3.33 -5.42
CA GLY A 152 2.34 -2.46 -5.59
C GLY A 152 1.15 -3.13 -6.31
N ALA A 153 1.38 -4.16 -7.13
CA ALA A 153 0.32 -4.97 -7.70
C ALA A 153 -0.36 -5.87 -6.67
N VAL A 154 0.41 -6.44 -5.73
CA VAL A 154 -0.12 -7.22 -4.60
C VAL A 154 -0.93 -6.34 -3.65
N GLU A 155 -0.45 -5.13 -3.32
CA GLU A 155 -1.22 -4.18 -2.51
C GLU A 155 -2.57 -3.80 -3.14
N ALA A 156 -2.62 -3.73 -4.47
CA ALA A 156 -3.88 -3.51 -5.18
C ALA A 156 -4.85 -4.71 -5.05
N GLU A 157 -4.34 -5.95 -4.97
CA GLU A 157 -5.14 -7.13 -4.68
C GLU A 157 -5.66 -7.11 -3.23
N HIS A 158 -4.82 -6.74 -2.26
CA HIS A 158 -5.22 -6.54 -0.86
C HIS A 158 -6.36 -5.52 -0.75
N ARG A 159 -6.18 -4.34 -1.36
CA ARG A 159 -7.20 -3.28 -1.41
C ARG A 159 -8.51 -3.78 -2.01
N ALA A 160 -8.44 -4.48 -3.16
CA ALA A 160 -9.62 -5.02 -3.81
C ALA A 160 -10.35 -6.05 -2.93
N GLY A 161 -9.62 -6.97 -2.29
CA GLY A 161 -10.19 -7.94 -1.35
C GLY A 161 -10.88 -7.28 -0.15
N LEU A 162 -10.23 -6.30 0.48
CA LEU A 162 -10.81 -5.54 1.60
C LEU A 162 -12.07 -4.77 1.17
N ARG A 163 -12.07 -4.17 -0.01
CA ARG A 163 -13.27 -3.49 -0.56
C ARG A 163 -14.40 -4.46 -0.82
N PHE A 164 -14.11 -5.66 -1.34
CA PHE A 164 -15.11 -6.71 -1.48
C PHE A 164 -15.76 -7.05 -0.13
N TYR A 165 -14.98 -7.21 0.93
CA TYR A 165 -15.51 -7.45 2.27
C TYR A 165 -16.29 -6.26 2.83
N ALA A 166 -15.82 -5.04 2.62
CA ALA A 166 -16.53 -3.83 3.04
C ALA A 166 -17.89 -3.67 2.33
N ILE A 167 -17.99 -4.06 1.07
CA ILE A 167 -19.26 -4.06 0.31
C ILE A 167 -20.20 -5.14 0.87
N GLN A 168 -19.71 -6.35 1.12
CA GLN A 168 -20.53 -7.42 1.71
C GLN A 168 -21.03 -7.06 3.12
N ALA A 169 -20.23 -6.34 3.90
CA ALA A 169 -20.60 -5.83 5.22
C ALA A 169 -21.55 -4.62 5.19
N GLY A 170 -21.86 -4.07 4.01
CA GLY A 170 -22.68 -2.86 3.86
C GLY A 170 -21.98 -1.57 4.33
N VAL A 171 -20.66 -1.62 4.53
CA VAL A 171 -19.82 -0.48 4.91
C VAL A 171 -19.51 0.41 3.71
N LEU A 172 -19.31 -0.23 2.55
CA LEU A 172 -19.09 0.44 1.27
C LEU A 172 -20.14 0.02 0.23
N ALA A 173 -20.26 0.83 -0.83
CA ALA A 173 -21.05 0.51 -2.02
C ALA A 173 -20.16 0.60 -3.26
N GLY A 174 -20.55 -0.09 -4.34
CA GLY A 174 -19.82 -0.08 -5.61
C GLY A 174 -19.18 -1.43 -5.94
N THR A 175 -18.03 -1.40 -6.62
CA THR A 175 -17.26 -2.58 -7.00
C THR A 175 -15.93 -2.64 -6.24
N PRO A 176 -15.38 -3.85 -6.01
CA PRO A 176 -14.06 -4.00 -5.40
C PRO A 176 -12.95 -3.31 -6.21
N ASN A 177 -12.89 -3.59 -7.51
CA ASN A 177 -12.06 -2.87 -8.46
C ASN A 177 -12.83 -1.62 -8.95
N ASP A 178 -12.49 -0.46 -8.39
CA ASP A 178 -13.20 0.81 -8.64
C ASP A 178 -12.36 1.88 -9.34
N VAL A 179 -11.10 1.58 -9.69
CA VAL A 179 -10.18 2.52 -10.33
C VAL A 179 -9.61 1.95 -11.62
N ALA A 180 -9.46 2.80 -12.63
CA ALA A 180 -8.79 2.44 -13.89
C ALA A 180 -7.27 2.67 -13.82
N PHE A 181 -6.84 3.55 -12.93
CA PHE A 181 -5.44 3.87 -12.62
C PHE A 181 -5.34 4.13 -11.13
N GLU A 182 -4.36 3.51 -10.47
CA GLU A 182 -4.10 3.76 -9.06
C GLU A 182 -3.63 5.20 -8.82
N ARG A 183 -3.93 5.71 -7.63
CA ARG A 183 -3.68 7.11 -7.27
C ARG A 183 -2.22 7.27 -6.84
N ALA A 184 -1.45 8.08 -7.56
CA ALA A 184 -0.13 8.53 -7.13
C ALA A 184 -0.28 9.67 -6.09
N LEU A 185 -0.55 9.31 -4.83
CA LEU A 185 -0.77 10.26 -3.74
C LEU A 185 0.50 10.99 -3.30
N PHE A 186 1.66 10.38 -3.53
CA PHE A 186 2.96 10.84 -3.07
C PHE A 186 3.92 11.07 -4.23
N THR A 187 4.79 12.06 -4.07
CA THR A 187 5.93 12.32 -4.94
C THR A 187 7.16 11.52 -4.51
N THR A 188 7.28 11.25 -3.20
CA THR A 188 8.38 10.47 -2.62
C THR A 188 7.86 9.44 -1.61
N VAL A 189 8.69 8.45 -1.25
CA VAL A 189 8.30 7.40 -0.30
C VAL A 189 8.30 7.94 1.14
N GLY A 190 9.13 8.94 1.43
CA GLY A 190 9.15 9.68 2.68
C GLY A 190 7.86 10.44 2.97
N GLU A 191 7.14 10.92 1.96
CA GLU A 191 5.81 11.52 2.16
C GLU A 191 4.81 10.47 2.71
N ALA A 192 4.90 9.21 2.27
CA ALA A 192 4.10 8.12 2.82
C ALA A 192 4.48 7.81 4.29
N ALA A 193 5.77 7.83 4.62
CA ALA A 193 6.23 7.65 5.99
C ALA A 193 5.71 8.75 6.93
N VAL A 194 5.73 10.00 6.47
CA VAL A 194 5.16 11.14 7.21
C VAL A 194 3.66 10.94 7.41
N ALA A 195 2.92 10.50 6.39
CA ALA A 195 1.49 10.22 6.52
C ALA A 195 1.20 9.16 7.61
N LEU A 196 1.99 8.08 7.69
CA LEU A 196 1.85 7.08 8.76
C LEU A 196 2.14 7.65 10.16
N GLN A 197 3.12 8.55 10.28
CA GLN A 197 3.41 9.26 11.53
C GLN A 197 2.27 10.19 11.93
N GLU A 198 1.73 10.97 10.99
CA GLU A 198 0.62 11.90 11.23
C GLU A 198 -0.67 11.18 11.61
N LEU A 199 -0.92 9.99 11.03
CA LEU A 199 -2.02 9.10 11.40
C LEU A 199 -1.79 8.40 12.75
N GLY A 200 -0.58 8.52 13.32
CA GLY A 200 -0.25 7.98 14.63
C GLY A 200 0.08 6.49 14.64
N PHE A 201 0.38 5.88 13.48
CA PHE A 201 0.84 4.49 13.41
C PHE A 201 2.32 4.32 13.76
N ILE A 202 3.10 5.40 13.68
CA ILE A 202 4.51 5.45 14.07
C ILE A 202 4.71 6.59 15.05
N GLY A 203 5.18 6.29 16.27
CA GLY A 203 5.44 7.29 17.31
C GLY A 203 4.19 7.98 17.86
N GLY A 204 3.02 7.35 17.69
CA GLY A 204 1.74 7.87 18.20
C GLY A 204 1.54 7.62 19.71
N THR A 205 0.37 8.01 20.23
CA THR A 205 0.01 7.85 21.65
C THR A 205 -0.88 6.64 21.95
N GLY A 206 -1.17 5.83 20.93
CA GLY A 206 -1.97 4.60 21.04
C GLY A 206 -1.21 3.44 21.68
N THR A 207 -1.72 2.22 21.48
CA THR A 207 -1.08 1.01 22.03
C THR A 207 0.15 0.65 21.22
N GLU A 208 1.32 0.54 21.86
CA GLU A 208 2.54 0.08 21.20
C GLU A 208 2.48 -1.41 20.89
N VAL A 209 2.91 -1.77 19.68
CA VAL A 209 3.07 -3.14 19.20
C VAL A 209 4.43 -3.27 18.51
N THR A 210 5.06 -4.44 18.64
CA THR A 210 6.38 -4.69 18.06
C THR A 210 6.32 -5.81 17.06
N TYR A 211 7.02 -5.63 15.94
CA TYR A 211 7.18 -6.64 14.90
C TYR A 211 7.69 -7.99 15.49
N PRO A 212 7.16 -9.14 15.05
CA PRO A 212 6.19 -9.32 13.96
C PRO A 212 4.71 -9.23 14.37
N GLY A 213 4.40 -8.78 15.60
CA GLY A 213 3.07 -8.88 16.17
C GLY A 213 2.73 -10.31 16.65
N PRO A 214 1.51 -10.54 17.14
CA PRO A 214 1.12 -11.83 17.70
C PRO A 214 0.91 -12.91 16.63
N GLY A 215 1.07 -14.18 17.03
CA GLY A 215 0.84 -15.36 16.18
C GLY A 215 1.96 -15.63 15.16
N GLU A 216 1.99 -16.88 14.69
CA GLU A 216 2.95 -17.33 13.66
C GLU A 216 2.59 -16.77 12.27
N ILE A 217 3.60 -16.63 11.41
CA ILE A 217 3.43 -16.26 10.01
C ILE A 217 3.32 -17.54 9.18
N ASP A 218 2.13 -17.80 8.62
CA ASP A 218 1.84 -19.00 7.83
C ASP A 218 1.92 -18.69 6.33
N THR A 219 2.97 -19.22 5.68
CA THR A 219 3.23 -19.05 4.24
C THR A 219 2.66 -20.16 3.38
N SER A 220 1.98 -21.17 3.96
CA SER A 220 1.59 -22.40 3.24
C SER A 220 0.58 -22.18 2.11
N GLY A 221 -0.13 -21.05 2.12
CA GLY A 221 -1.11 -20.65 1.10
C GLY A 221 -0.62 -19.59 0.12
N VAL A 222 0.63 -19.16 0.19
CA VAL A 222 1.18 -18.08 -0.64
C VAL A 222 2.34 -18.62 -1.49
N GLU A 223 2.26 -18.39 -2.80
CA GLU A 223 3.30 -18.76 -3.76
C GLU A 223 4.13 -17.53 -4.14
N HIS A 224 5.24 -17.74 -4.85
CA HIS A 224 6.11 -16.64 -5.33
C HIS A 224 6.61 -15.71 -4.22
N LEU A 225 7.08 -16.29 -3.10
CA LEU A 225 7.62 -15.57 -1.94
C LEU A 225 8.91 -14.76 -2.21
N GLN A 226 9.38 -14.73 -3.47
CA GLN A 226 10.54 -13.96 -3.93
C GLN A 226 10.26 -13.45 -5.37
N PRO A 227 10.74 -12.25 -5.75
CA PRO A 227 10.54 -11.63 -7.07
C PRO A 227 10.99 -12.43 -8.31
#